data_AF-A0A838JUK2-F1
#
_entry.id   AF-A0A838JUK2-F1
#
_cell.length_a   1.000
_cell.length_b   1.000
_cell.length_c   1.000
_cell.angle_alpha   90.00
_cell.angle_beta   90.00
_cell.angle_gamma   90.00
#
_symmetry.space_group_name_H-M   'P 1'
#
loop_
_entity.id
_entity.type
_entity.pdbx_description
1 polymer ?
#
loop_
_entity_poly.entity_id
_entity_poly.type
_entity_poly.pdbx_seq_one_letter_code
_entity_poly.pdbx_strand_id
1 'polypeptide(L)'
;MYLTSDYINPYRDAGGRPAHCRVRVYLSDDMHDAPVVICSELSNNPGGSITNSAEAIAAGVIGANELSTPLVWIEHWPKETTDVEEETFELVVFSSYKVEERAPYLGETRAWIGDATWKPLDCATVEVLVDGKV
;
A
#
# COMPACT_ATOMS: atom_id res chain seq x y z
N MET A 1 -1.36 -18.56 -1.42
CA MET A 1 -1.49 -17.22 -2.07
C MET A 1 -0.51 -17.15 -3.23
N TYR A 2 -0.78 -16.34 -4.26
CA TYR A 2 0.14 -16.16 -5.39
C TYR A 2 0.29 -14.69 -5.78
N LEU A 3 1.49 -14.29 -6.19
CA LEU A 3 1.80 -12.94 -6.65
C LEU A 3 1.18 -12.72 -8.04
N THR A 4 0.23 -11.78 -8.15
CA THR A 4 -0.44 -11.45 -9.42
C THR A 4 0.11 -10.19 -10.07
N SER A 5 0.62 -9.24 -9.28
CA SER A 5 1.14 -7.95 -9.77
C SER A 5 2.35 -7.54 -8.95
N ASP A 6 3.38 -7.03 -9.61
CA ASP A 6 4.58 -6.45 -8.99
C ASP A 6 5.09 -5.30 -9.86
N TYR A 7 4.93 -4.07 -9.37
CA TYR A 7 5.21 -2.88 -10.17
C TYR A 7 5.58 -1.67 -9.31
N ILE A 8 6.23 -0.69 -9.95
CA ILE A 8 6.46 0.64 -9.37
C ILE A 8 5.21 1.48 -9.59
N ASN A 9 4.51 1.82 -8.52
CA ASN A 9 3.30 2.62 -8.55
C ASN A 9 3.65 4.11 -8.41
N PRO A 10 3.39 4.93 -9.44
CA PRO A 10 3.50 6.38 -9.30
C PRO A 10 2.32 6.92 -8.47
N TYR A 11 2.59 7.89 -7.61
CA TYR A 11 1.57 8.64 -6.90
C TYR A 11 1.98 10.10 -6.74
N ARG A 12 1.09 10.89 -6.14
CA ARG A 12 1.41 12.25 -5.70
C ARG A 12 1.27 12.35 -4.20
N ASP A 13 2.31 12.87 -3.56
CA ASP A 13 2.28 13.11 -2.13
C ASP A 13 1.28 14.22 -1.75
N ALA A 14 1.08 14.46 -0.47
CA ALA A 14 0.18 15.52 0.03
C ALA A 14 0.48 16.92 -0.56
N GLY A 15 1.73 17.20 -0.93
CA GLY A 15 2.15 18.46 -1.58
C GLY A 15 1.99 18.47 -3.11
N GLY A 16 1.56 17.37 -3.73
CA GLY A 16 1.44 17.24 -5.18
C GLY A 16 2.73 16.91 -5.91
N ARG A 17 3.81 16.65 -5.18
CA ARG A 17 5.08 16.23 -5.78
C ARG A 17 4.93 14.80 -6.30
N PRO A 18 5.48 14.49 -7.49
CA PRO A 18 5.60 13.12 -7.96
C PRO A 18 6.36 12.28 -6.93
N ALA A 19 5.86 11.08 -6.68
CA ALA A 19 6.41 10.11 -5.76
C ALA A 19 6.19 8.70 -6.33
N HIS A 20 6.89 7.70 -5.81
CA HIS A 20 6.69 6.32 -6.25
C HIS A 20 7.04 5.31 -5.17
N CYS A 21 6.30 4.21 -5.16
CA CYS A 21 6.49 3.07 -4.27
C CYS A 21 6.44 1.76 -5.07
N ARG A 22 6.85 0.63 -4.49
CA ARG A 22 6.65 -0.69 -5.12
C ARG A 22 5.37 -1.32 -4.55
N VAL A 23 4.51 -1.80 -5.42
CA VAL A 23 3.27 -2.50 -5.06
C VAL A 23 3.39 -3.95 -5.49
N ARG A 24 3.13 -4.86 -4.55
CA ARG A 24 2.97 -6.29 -4.78
C ARG A 24 1.58 -6.72 -4.35
N VAL A 25 0.85 -7.37 -5.24
CA VAL A 25 -0.51 -7.85 -4.99
C VAL A 25 -0.51 -9.37 -5.00
N TYR A 26 -1.06 -9.97 -3.95
CA TYR A 26 -1.22 -11.40 -3.79
C TYR A 26 -2.70 -11.73 -3.70
N LEU A 27 -3.11 -12.75 -4.46
CA LEU A 27 -4.47 -13.27 -4.49
C LEU A 27 -4.49 -14.74 -4.07
N SER A 28 -5.65 -15.20 -3.61
CA SER A 28 -5.93 -16.61 -3.35
C SER A 28 -6.72 -17.20 -4.50
N ASP A 29 -6.61 -18.52 -4.71
CA ASP A 29 -7.52 -19.25 -5.59
C ASP A 29 -8.94 -19.30 -4.99
N ASP A 30 -9.07 -19.15 -3.67
CA ASP A 30 -10.36 -18.96 -3.02
C ASP A 30 -10.80 -17.50 -3.11
N MET A 31 -11.86 -17.24 -3.87
CA MET A 31 -12.42 -15.89 -4.06
C MET A 31 -12.97 -15.27 -2.78
N HIS A 32 -13.10 -16.02 -1.69
CA HIS A 32 -13.52 -15.51 -0.38
C HIS A 32 -12.37 -14.93 0.45
N ASP A 33 -11.12 -15.27 0.13
CA ASP A 33 -9.97 -14.71 0.83
C ASP A 33 -9.72 -13.26 0.41
N ALA A 34 -9.36 -12.43 1.38
CA ALA A 34 -9.03 -11.04 1.12
C ALA A 34 -7.71 -10.93 0.32
N PRO A 35 -7.64 -10.06 -0.71
CA PRO A 35 -6.37 -9.73 -1.36
C PRO A 35 -5.36 -9.21 -0.34
N VAL A 36 -4.08 -9.54 -0.53
CA VAL A 36 -2.98 -8.98 0.26
C VAL A 36 -2.17 -8.05 -0.62
N VAL A 37 -1.99 -6.80 -0.18
CA VAL A 37 -1.19 -5.79 -0.87
C VAL A 37 -0.02 -5.40 0.00
N ILE A 38 1.20 -5.54 -0.53
CA ILE A 38 2.41 -5.00 0.08
C ILE A 38 2.81 -3.74 -0.67
N CYS A 39 2.72 -2.60 0.00
CA CYS A 39 3.21 -1.30 -0.46
C CYS A 39 4.58 -1.04 0.18
N SER A 40 5.64 -1.13 -0.61
CA SER A 40 7.01 -0.93 -0.13
C SER A 40 7.54 0.47 -0.46
N GLU A 41 8.14 1.12 0.53
CA GLU A 41 8.88 2.36 0.32
C GLU A 41 10.11 2.07 -0.56
N LEU A 42 10.55 3.09 -1.31
CA LEU A 42 11.74 2.99 -2.14
C LEU A 42 12.74 4.07 -1.75
N SER A 43 14.01 3.70 -1.64
CA SER A 43 15.09 4.62 -1.23
C SER A 43 15.31 5.79 -2.21
N ASN A 44 14.83 5.63 -3.44
CA ASN A 44 14.87 6.66 -4.47
C ASN A 44 13.52 7.38 -4.67
N ASN A 45 12.56 7.25 -3.76
CA ASN A 45 11.30 7.98 -3.81
C ASN A 45 11.55 9.49 -3.57
N PRO A 46 11.27 10.37 -4.55
CA PRO A 46 11.57 11.80 -4.46
C PRO A 46 10.51 12.59 -3.67
N GLY A 47 9.37 11.97 -3.37
CA GLY A 47 8.22 12.62 -2.74
C GLY A 47 8.06 12.29 -1.25
N GLY A 48 6.87 12.54 -0.72
CA GLY A 48 6.50 12.15 0.64
C GLY A 48 6.33 10.64 0.79
N SER A 49 6.58 10.13 1.99
CA SER A 49 6.54 8.70 2.30
C SER A 49 5.22 8.00 1.98
N ILE A 50 5.28 6.68 1.83
CA ILE A 50 4.10 5.82 1.65
C ILE A 50 3.08 5.98 2.78
N THR A 51 3.52 6.08 4.04
CA THR A 51 2.64 6.26 5.21
C THR A 51 1.79 7.54 5.11
N ASN A 52 2.41 8.64 4.68
CA ASN A 52 1.70 9.92 4.54
C ASN A 52 0.71 9.95 3.37
N SER A 53 0.76 8.94 2.50
CA SER A 53 -0.05 8.86 1.30
C SER A 53 -0.83 7.54 1.21
N ALA A 54 -0.93 6.79 2.32
CA ALA A 54 -1.42 5.41 2.33
C ALA A 54 -2.82 5.30 1.76
N GLU A 55 -3.73 6.19 2.14
CA GLU A 55 -5.12 6.19 1.67
C GLU A 55 -5.23 6.51 0.17
N ALA A 56 -4.42 7.44 -0.34
CA ALA A 56 -4.40 7.77 -1.77
C ALA A 56 -3.81 6.63 -2.60
N ILE A 57 -2.69 6.05 -2.14
CA ILE A 57 -2.04 4.94 -2.82
C ILE A 57 -2.99 3.74 -2.83
N ALA A 58 -3.61 3.41 -1.69
CA ALA A 58 -4.56 2.31 -1.60
C ALA A 58 -5.79 2.51 -2.51
N ALA A 59 -6.36 3.72 -2.55
CA ALA A 59 -7.44 4.04 -3.48
C ALA A 59 -7.04 3.77 -4.95
N GLY A 60 -5.85 4.21 -5.34
CA GLY A 60 -5.31 4.00 -6.68
C GLY A 60 -5.06 2.52 -7.00
N VAL A 61 -4.47 1.77 -6.07
CA VAL A 61 -4.17 0.34 -6.24
C VAL A 61 -5.45 -0.49 -6.34
N ILE A 62 -6.45 -0.22 -5.49
CA ILE A 62 -7.77 -0.89 -5.55
C ILE A 62 -8.41 -0.68 -6.91
N GLY A 63 -8.46 0.57 -7.39
CA GLY A 63 -9.07 0.89 -8.68
C GLY A 63 -8.30 0.30 -9.86
N ALA A 64 -6.97 0.37 -9.85
CA ALA A 64 -6.13 -0.08 -10.96
C ALA A 64 -6.09 -1.61 -11.12
N ASN A 65 -6.25 -2.37 -10.03
CA ASN A 65 -6.22 -3.84 -10.04
C ASN A 65 -7.61 -4.47 -9.85
N GLU A 66 -8.68 -3.66 -9.83
CA GLU A 66 -10.07 -4.11 -9.62
C GLU A 66 -10.23 -5.02 -8.37
N LEU A 67 -9.53 -4.68 -7.28
CA LEU A 67 -9.45 -5.55 -6.10
C LEU A 67 -10.79 -5.61 -5.35
N SER A 68 -11.14 -6.81 -4.90
CA SER A 68 -12.20 -6.99 -3.92
C SER A 68 -11.82 -6.32 -2.59
N THR A 69 -12.80 -5.72 -1.92
CA THR A 69 -12.63 -5.07 -0.62
C THR A 69 -13.53 -5.73 0.42
N PRO A 70 -13.09 -5.85 1.70
CA PRO A 70 -11.83 -5.34 2.25
C PRO A 70 -10.60 -6.12 1.80
N LEU A 71 -9.42 -5.51 1.91
CA LEU A 71 -8.11 -6.13 1.63
C LEU A 71 -7.17 -5.99 2.83
N VAL A 72 -6.12 -6.82 2.86
CA VAL A 72 -5.01 -6.71 3.81
C VAL A 72 -3.96 -5.79 3.21
N TRP A 73 -3.76 -4.61 3.81
CA TRP A 73 -2.73 -3.65 3.36
C TRP A 73 -1.54 -3.68 4.31
N ILE A 74 -0.35 -3.88 3.75
CA ILE A 74 0.89 -3.96 4.49
C ILE A 74 1.83 -2.89 3.94
N GLU A 75 2.24 -1.96 4.81
CA GLU A 75 3.39 -1.11 4.52
C GLU A 75 4.66 -1.88 4.82
N HIS A 76 5.62 -1.79 3.91
CA HIS A 76 6.92 -2.41 4.04
C HIS A 76 8.00 -1.34 3.90
N TRP A 77 8.89 -1.30 4.87
CA TRP A 77 10.01 -0.38 4.93
C TRP A 77 11.31 -1.18 4.83
N PRO A 78 11.90 -1.28 3.63
CA PRO A 78 13.18 -1.97 3.45
C PRO A 78 14.28 -1.32 4.29
N LYS A 79 15.30 -2.10 4.66
CA LYS A 79 16.47 -1.63 5.41
C LYS A 79 17.11 -0.40 4.78
N GLU A 80 17.14 -0.32 3.46
CA GLU A 80 17.75 0.80 2.71
C GLU A 80 16.95 2.11 2.80
N THR A 81 15.74 2.06 3.35
CA THR A 81 14.83 3.22 3.50
C THR A 81 14.71 3.69 4.95
N THR A 82 15.30 2.97 5.89
CA THR A 82 15.21 3.25 7.33
C THR A 82 16.59 3.39 7.95
N ASP A 83 16.71 4.20 9.00
CA ASP A 83 17.93 4.26 9.83
C ASP A 83 18.08 3.04 10.77
N VAL A 84 17.20 2.04 10.64
CA VAL A 84 17.15 0.82 11.46
C VAL A 84 17.85 -0.32 10.72
N GLU A 85 18.53 -1.22 11.45
CA GLU A 85 19.27 -2.35 10.84
C GLU A 85 18.37 -3.44 10.24
N GLU A 86 17.06 -3.38 10.49
CA GLU A 86 16.07 -4.37 10.09
C GLU A 86 14.93 -3.72 9.31
N GLU A 87 14.41 -4.46 8.33
CA GLU A 87 13.20 -4.05 7.61
C GLU A 87 12.00 -4.13 8.56
N THR A 88 11.01 -3.28 8.34
CA THR A 88 9.81 -3.25 9.17
C THR A 88 8.55 -3.38 8.33
N PHE A 89 7.51 -3.94 8.95
CA PHE A 89 6.19 -4.08 8.34
C PHE A 89 5.13 -3.51 9.27
N GLU A 90 4.12 -2.87 8.67
CA GLU A 90 2.96 -2.37 9.39
C GLU A 90 1.68 -2.81 8.69
N LEU A 91 0.78 -3.43 9.45
CA LEU A 91 -0.59 -3.65 9.01
C LEU A 91 -1.33 -2.32 9.06
N VAL A 92 -1.89 -1.91 7.92
CA VAL A 92 -2.72 -0.71 7.81
C VAL A 92 -4.19 -1.11 7.72
N VAL A 93 -4.99 -0.56 8.63
CA VAL A 93 -6.44 -0.74 8.65
C VAL A 93 -7.10 0.58 8.31
N PHE A 94 -7.85 0.59 7.21
CA PHE A 94 -8.62 1.74 6.76
C PHE A 94 -10.03 1.72 7.36
N SER A 95 -10.54 2.88 7.77
CA SER A 95 -11.90 3.02 8.31
C SER A 95 -13.00 2.76 7.26
N SER A 96 -12.67 2.83 5.97
CA SER A 96 -13.55 2.53 4.84
C SER A 96 -12.70 2.21 3.61
N TYR A 97 -13.14 1.29 2.76
CA TYR A 97 -12.50 0.97 1.47
C TYR A 97 -13.22 1.60 0.28
N LYS A 98 -14.28 2.38 0.54
CA LYS A 98 -14.98 3.11 -0.52
C LYS A 98 -14.06 4.18 -1.08
N VAL A 99 -13.77 4.07 -2.38
CA VAL A 99 -13.01 5.09 -3.11
C VAL A 99 -13.90 6.32 -3.30
N GLU A 100 -13.43 7.46 -2.80
CA GLU A 100 -14.08 8.75 -2.96
C GLU A 100 -13.13 9.73 -3.67
N GLU A 101 -13.65 10.46 -4.65
CA GLU A 101 -12.94 11.58 -5.24
C GLU A 101 -13.06 12.79 -4.31
N ARG A 102 -11.95 13.27 -3.78
CA ARG A 102 -11.94 14.55 -3.06
C ARG A 102 -11.81 15.70 -4.04
N ALA A 103 -12.52 16.79 -3.73
CA ALA A 103 -12.47 18.03 -4.50
C ALA A 103 -11.01 18.45 -4.72
N PRO A 104 -10.67 18.99 -5.90
CA PRO A 104 -9.29 19.19 -6.29
C PRO A 104 -8.53 20.06 -5.29
N TYR A 105 -7.47 19.50 -4.70
CA TYR A 105 -6.48 20.26 -3.95
C TYR A 105 -5.35 20.61 -4.91
N LEU A 106 -5.03 21.90 -5.05
CA LEU A 106 -4.07 22.40 -6.04
C LEU A 106 -4.43 22.04 -7.52
N GLY A 107 -5.72 21.87 -7.83
CA GLY A 107 -6.19 21.67 -9.20
C GLY A 107 -6.23 20.22 -9.68
N GLU A 108 -5.94 19.25 -8.81
CA GLU A 108 -5.98 17.82 -9.16
C GLU A 108 -6.97 17.05 -8.29
N THR A 109 -7.87 16.32 -8.94
CA THR A 109 -8.75 15.34 -8.28
C THR A 109 -7.91 14.17 -7.79
N ARG A 110 -8.12 13.75 -6.54
CA ARG A 110 -7.45 12.58 -5.96
C ARG A 110 -8.48 11.61 -5.40
N ALA A 111 -8.31 10.35 -5.77
CA ALA A 111 -9.00 9.25 -5.14
C ALA A 111 -8.45 9.05 -3.71
N TRP A 112 -9.32 8.79 -2.76
CA TRP A 112 -9.00 8.61 -1.36
C TRP A 112 -9.90 7.52 -0.76
N ILE A 113 -9.44 6.82 0.27
CA ILE A 113 -10.27 5.90 1.08
C ILE A 113 -10.31 6.36 2.55
N GLY A 114 -11.01 5.64 3.42
CA GLY A 114 -11.12 6.03 4.82
C GLY A 114 -9.77 6.12 5.54
N ASP A 115 -9.70 6.91 6.61
CA ASP A 115 -8.49 7.15 7.39
C ASP A 115 -7.77 5.86 7.79
N ALA A 116 -6.44 5.88 7.74
CA ALA A 116 -5.58 4.76 8.07
C ALA A 116 -5.21 4.69 9.57
N THR A 117 -5.00 3.47 10.04
CA THR A 117 -4.42 3.17 11.36
C THR A 117 -3.37 2.06 11.22
N TRP A 118 -2.22 2.23 11.85
CA TRP A 118 -1.06 1.34 11.72
C TRP A 118 -0.89 0.46 12.94
N LYS A 119 -0.47 -0.78 12.71
CA LYS A 119 -0.07 -1.73 13.75
C LYS A 119 1.21 -2.44 13.30
N PRO A 120 2.23 -2.57 14.16
CA PRO A 120 3.41 -3.35 13.83
C PRO A 120 3.04 -4.78 13.43
N LEU A 121 3.73 -5.29 12.42
CA LEU A 121 3.59 -6.65 11.91
C LEU A 121 4.98 -7.26 11.76
N ASP A 122 5.18 -8.49 12.24
CA ASP A 122 6.46 -9.17 12.07
C ASP A 122 6.55 -9.85 10.69
N CYS A 123 7.79 -10.00 10.19
CA CYS A 123 8.07 -10.60 8.89
C CYS A 123 7.49 -12.02 8.76
N ALA A 124 7.57 -12.85 9.81
CA ALA A 124 7.04 -14.21 9.78
C ALA A 124 5.51 -14.24 9.54
N THR A 125 4.77 -13.29 10.10
CA THR A 125 3.34 -13.13 9.88
C THR A 125 3.05 -12.69 8.45
N VAL A 126 3.87 -11.79 7.87
CA VAL A 126 3.74 -11.40 6.46
C VAL A 126 3.98 -12.60 5.54
N GLU A 127 5.03 -13.40 5.80
CA GLU A 127 5.34 -14.59 5.01
C GLU A 127 4.19 -15.61 5.04
N VAL A 128 3.53 -15.79 6.18
CA VAL A 128 2.31 -16.62 6.30
C VAL A 128 1.16 -16.03 5.47
N LEU A 129 0.96 -14.70 5.51
CA LEU A 129 -0.11 -14.03 4.76
C LEU A 129 0.07 -14.14 3.25
N VAL A 130 1.30 -14.14 2.74
CA VAL A 130 1.58 -14.25 1.30
C VAL A 130 1.96 -15.66 0.85
N ASP A 131 1.94 -16.64 1.76
CA ASP A 131 2.31 -18.04 1.51
C ASP A 131 3.69 -18.16 0.83
N GLY A 132 4.64 -17.36 1.31
CA GLY A 132 5.94 -17.23 0.65
C GLY A 132 6.86 -16.21 1.32
N LYS A 133 8.10 -16.13 0.83
CA LYS A 133 9.04 -15.10 1.29
C LYS A 133 8.69 -13.74 0.71
N VAL A 134 8.96 -12.70 1.51
CA VAL A 134 8.71 -11.29 1.18
C VAL A 134 10.00 -10.61 0.77
#